data_AF-A0A7S0LS43-F1
#
_entry.id   AF-A0A7S0LS43-F1
#
_cell.length_a   1.000
_cell.length_b   1.000
_cell.length_c   1.000
_cell.angle_alpha   90.00
_cell.angle_beta   90.00
_cell.angle_gamma   90.00
#
_symmetry.space_group_name_H-M   'P 1'
#
loop_
_entity.id
_entity.type
_entity.pdbx_description
1 polymer ?
#
loop_
_entity_poly.entity_id
_entity_poly.type
_entity_poly.pdbx_seq_one_letter_code
_entity_poly.pdbx_strand_id
1 'polypeptide(L)'
;MLARLATRVTTRSGAVSCALASERVRIAARSHSSDEALSAALSHILQRVRDTDGGATVLPSDSDSSSIPGVRSRGPKMVLRFTCTNEHSEAADHERVNTKLISKASYERGVVLVRCSCCQRNHLIADNLGWFGDESQNIEDILKERGELVQRGITTDPDVIEVLE
;
A
#
# COMPACT_ATOMS: atom_id res chain seq x y z
N MET A 1 6.12 -51.70 -41.92
CA MET A 1 5.16 -51.75 -40.79
C MET A 1 5.97 -51.50 -39.51
N LEU A 2 6.04 -50.24 -39.08
CA LEU A 2 7.05 -49.70 -38.16
C LEU A 2 6.87 -50.15 -36.70
N ALA A 3 7.96 -50.58 -36.07
CA ALA A 3 8.06 -50.97 -34.67
C ALA A 3 8.06 -49.75 -33.74
N ARG A 4 7.25 -49.78 -32.68
CA ARG A 4 7.19 -48.75 -31.64
C ARG A 4 8.18 -49.07 -30.52
N LEU A 5 9.17 -48.21 -30.32
CA LEU A 5 10.04 -48.20 -29.13
C LEU A 5 9.23 -47.71 -27.92
N ALA A 6 9.28 -48.45 -26.82
CA ALA A 6 8.81 -48.00 -25.50
C ALA A 6 10.03 -47.80 -24.58
N THR A 7 10.29 -46.55 -24.21
CA THR A 7 11.37 -46.15 -23.31
C THR A 7 10.92 -46.31 -21.86
N ARG A 8 11.72 -47.03 -21.06
CA ARG A 8 11.47 -47.33 -19.65
C ARG A 8 12.24 -46.31 -18.80
N VAL A 9 11.54 -45.44 -18.07
CA VAL A 9 12.13 -44.50 -17.12
C VAL A 9 12.23 -45.17 -15.76
N THR A 10 13.46 -45.35 -15.25
CA THR A 10 13.73 -45.83 -13.90
C THR A 10 13.90 -44.63 -12.98
N THR A 11 12.99 -44.43 -12.03
CA THR A 11 13.18 -43.46 -10.94
C THR A 11 13.94 -44.13 -9.80
N ARG A 12 15.04 -43.48 -9.38
CA ARG A 12 15.97 -43.94 -8.36
C ARG A 12 15.36 -43.68 -6.97
N SER A 13 15.04 -44.77 -6.28
CA SER A 13 14.58 -44.80 -4.89
C SER A 13 15.69 -44.36 -3.94
N GLY A 14 15.48 -43.24 -3.24
CA GLY A 14 16.26 -42.82 -2.08
C GLY A 14 15.40 -43.01 -0.84
N ALA A 15 15.70 -44.03 -0.05
CA ALA A 15 14.99 -44.36 1.18
C ALA A 15 15.29 -43.33 2.27
N VAL A 16 14.28 -42.60 2.74
CA VAL A 16 14.31 -41.92 4.03
C VAL A 16 13.49 -42.78 4.98
N SER A 17 14.18 -43.44 5.91
CA SER A 17 13.57 -44.32 6.91
C SER A 17 12.74 -43.48 7.89
N CYS A 18 11.41 -43.55 7.76
CA CYS A 18 10.47 -42.95 8.69
C CYS A 18 10.28 -43.91 9.88
N ALA A 19 11.02 -43.67 10.96
CA ALA A 19 10.76 -44.34 12.23
C ALA A 19 9.49 -43.76 12.85
N LEU A 20 8.37 -44.49 12.75
CA LEU A 20 7.13 -44.19 13.43
C LEU A 20 7.28 -44.50 14.93
N ALA A 21 7.69 -43.51 15.71
CA ALA A 21 7.47 -43.52 17.16
C ALA A 21 6.02 -43.09 17.42
N SER A 22 5.19 -44.04 17.86
CA SER A 22 3.84 -43.77 18.34
C SER A 22 3.94 -43.11 19.72
N GLU A 23 3.88 -41.78 19.76
CA GLU A 23 3.74 -41.06 21.02
C GLU A 23 2.30 -40.60 21.18
N ARG A 24 1.60 -41.23 22.13
CA ARG A 24 0.23 -40.89 22.51
C ARG A 24 0.21 -39.52 23.18
N VAL A 25 -0.04 -38.47 22.40
CA VAL A 25 -0.27 -37.13 22.92
C VAL A 25 -1.61 -37.11 23.66
N ARG A 26 -1.56 -36.98 24.99
CA ARG A 26 -2.71 -36.64 25.82
C ARG A 26 -3.01 -35.16 25.61
N ILE A 27 -3.97 -34.83 24.77
CA ILE A 27 -4.46 -33.45 24.63
C ILE A 27 -5.35 -33.17 25.85
N ALA A 28 -4.78 -32.49 26.84
CA ALA A 28 -5.57 -31.85 27.88
C ALA A 28 -6.32 -30.68 27.22
N ALA A 29 -7.64 -30.83 27.09
CA ALA A 29 -8.51 -29.77 26.59
C ALA A 29 -8.53 -28.61 27.60
N ARG A 30 -7.67 -27.62 27.37
CA ARG A 30 -7.81 -26.29 27.95
C ARG A 30 -8.49 -25.43 26.89
N SER A 31 -9.58 -24.79 27.27
CA SER A 31 -10.37 -23.86 26.46
C SER A 31 -9.52 -22.65 26.08
N HIS A 32 -8.77 -22.78 25.01
CA HIS A 32 -8.10 -21.66 24.36
C HIS A 32 -8.98 -21.28 23.17
N SER A 33 -9.46 -20.03 23.13
CA SER A 33 -10.20 -19.54 21.97
C SER A 33 -9.36 -19.79 20.71
N SER A 34 -10.02 -19.99 19.57
CA SER A 34 -9.35 -20.22 18.29
C SER A 34 -8.25 -19.20 17.99
N ASP A 35 -8.36 -17.99 18.56
CA ASP A 35 -7.41 -16.89 18.43
C ASP A 35 -6.06 -17.17 19.13
N GLU A 36 -6.05 -17.83 20.28
CA GLU A 36 -4.82 -18.10 21.04
C GLU A 36 -3.96 -19.16 20.33
N ALA A 37 -4.61 -20.22 19.82
CA ALA A 37 -3.94 -21.26 19.05
C ALA A 37 -3.39 -20.70 17.73
N LEU A 38 -4.14 -19.81 17.08
CA LEU A 38 -3.71 -19.15 15.85
C LEU A 38 -2.53 -18.19 16.11
N SER A 39 -2.60 -17.40 17.19
CA SER A 39 -1.52 -16.49 17.61
C SER A 39 -0.22 -17.26 17.91
N ALA A 40 -0.32 -18.38 18.64
CA ALA A 40 0.81 -19.27 18.92
C ALA A 40 1.40 -19.86 17.63
N ALA A 41 0.57 -20.30 16.67
CA ALA A 41 1.04 -20.80 15.39
C ALA A 41 1.72 -19.70 14.55
N LEU A 42 1.16 -18.49 14.52
CA LEU A 42 1.72 -17.34 13.80
C LEU A 42 3.07 -16.92 14.37
N SER A 43 3.21 -16.83 15.69
CA SER A 43 4.49 -16.51 16.34
C SER A 43 5.58 -17.53 16.01
N HIS A 44 5.23 -18.82 15.95
CA HIS A 44 6.16 -19.88 15.56
C HIS A 44 6.60 -19.75 14.09
N ILE A 45 5.70 -19.37 13.18
CA ILE A 45 6.03 -19.12 11.77
C ILE A 45 6.97 -17.92 11.65
N LEU A 46 6.69 -16.82 12.37
CA LEU A 46 7.53 -15.61 12.36
C LEU A 46 8.96 -15.90 12.83
N GLN A 47 9.13 -16.74 13.85
CA GLN A 47 10.45 -17.11 14.34
C GLN A 47 11.25 -17.85 13.26
N ARG A 48 10.62 -18.83 12.60
CA ARG A 48 11.27 -19.58 11.51
C ARG A 48 11.70 -18.69 10.34
N VAL A 49 10.88 -17.72 9.97
CA VAL A 49 11.20 -16.77 8.88
C VAL A 49 12.43 -15.91 9.24
N ARG A 50 12.55 -15.48 10.49
CA ARG A 50 13.74 -14.73 10.97
C ARG A 50 15.01 -15.57 10.96
N ASP A 51 14.88 -16.86 11.27
CA ASP A 51 16.01 -17.79 11.29
C ASP A 51 16.52 -18.12 9.88
N THR A 52 15.62 -18.16 8.87
CA THR A 52 16.00 -18.41 7.47
C THR A 52 16.53 -17.17 6.77
N ASP A 53 15.93 -16.01 7.05
CA ASP A 53 16.27 -14.73 6.44
C ASP A 53 16.74 -13.77 7.54
N GLY A 54 18.05 -13.69 7.79
CA GLY A 54 18.61 -12.82 8.84
C GLY A 54 18.35 -11.32 8.68
N GLY A 55 17.72 -10.90 7.57
CA GLY A 55 17.21 -9.55 7.33
C GLY A 55 15.70 -9.38 7.45
N ALA A 56 14.94 -10.46 7.71
CA ALA A 56 13.48 -10.42 7.82
C ALA A 56 13.06 -9.73 9.12
N THR A 57 12.81 -8.43 9.02
CA THR A 57 12.25 -7.63 10.12
C THR A 57 10.72 -7.63 10.01
N VAL A 58 10.02 -7.67 11.15
CA VAL A 58 8.57 -7.47 11.16
C VAL A 58 8.29 -6.07 10.60
N LEU A 59 7.42 -6.02 9.59
CA LEU A 59 6.99 -4.76 9.02
C LEU A 59 6.42 -3.90 10.15
N PRO A 60 6.87 -2.64 10.31
CA PRO A 60 6.27 -1.75 11.27
C PRO A 60 4.76 -1.75 11.02
N SER A 61 4.00 -2.03 12.09
CA SER A 61 2.54 -1.88 12.04
C SER A 61 2.27 -0.42 11.69
N ASP A 62 1.37 -0.15 10.74
CA ASP A 62 1.05 1.19 10.19
C ASP A 62 0.41 2.16 11.21
N SER A 63 0.90 2.18 12.44
CA SER A 63 0.49 3.02 13.55
C SER A 63 1.34 4.30 13.68
N ASP A 64 2.03 4.71 12.61
CA ASP A 64 2.64 6.05 12.55
C ASP A 64 1.59 7.04 12.04
N SER A 65 1.04 7.74 13.03
CA SER A 65 -0.04 8.73 12.99
C SER A 65 0.34 9.99 12.23
N SER A 66 0.17 10.02 10.91
CA SER A 66 -0.13 11.29 10.25
C SER A 66 -1.63 11.54 10.38
N SER A 67 -2.04 12.57 11.12
CA SER A 67 -3.44 13.00 11.31
C SER A 67 -4.18 13.32 9.99
N ILE A 68 -3.43 13.44 8.89
CA ILE A 68 -3.94 13.76 7.56
C ILE A 68 -4.42 12.48 6.85
N PRO A 69 -5.67 12.44 6.38
CA PRO A 69 -6.18 11.30 5.63
C PRO A 69 -5.49 11.17 4.27
N GLY A 70 -5.11 9.94 3.89
CA GLY A 70 -4.52 9.71 2.57
C GLY A 70 -3.83 8.36 2.39
N VAL A 71 -2.87 8.34 1.47
CA VAL A 71 -2.24 7.12 0.97
C VAL A 71 -1.41 6.41 2.04
N ARG A 72 -1.60 5.08 2.13
CA ARG A 72 -0.82 4.19 3.02
C ARG A 72 0.27 3.42 2.26
N SER A 73 0.57 3.81 1.02
CA SER A 73 1.61 3.17 0.23
C SER A 73 2.99 3.44 0.80
N ARG A 74 3.91 2.49 0.59
CA ARG A 74 5.33 2.69 0.92
C ARG A 74 5.98 3.71 -0.01
N GLY A 75 7.03 4.35 0.48
CA GLY A 75 7.83 5.32 -0.27
C GLY A 75 7.59 6.78 0.13
N PRO A 76 8.22 7.73 -0.58
CA PRO A 76 8.09 9.15 -0.29
C PRO A 76 6.65 9.63 -0.48
N LYS A 77 6.15 10.36 0.52
CA LYS A 77 4.80 10.94 0.55
C LYS A 77 4.90 12.46 0.47
N MET A 78 3.83 13.09 0.00
CA MET A 78 3.70 14.54 -0.05
C MET A 78 2.28 14.95 0.34
N VAL A 79 2.15 16.15 0.88
CA VAL A 79 0.86 16.71 1.26
C VAL A 79 0.35 17.55 0.11
N LEU A 80 -0.88 17.26 -0.32
CA LEU A 80 -1.62 18.05 -1.29
C LEU A 80 -2.66 18.87 -0.54
N ARG A 81 -2.60 20.19 -0.67
CA ARG A 81 -3.63 21.12 -0.22
C ARG A 81 -4.24 21.81 -1.43
N PHE A 82 -5.54 21.63 -1.65
CA PHE A 82 -6.23 22.22 -2.80
C PHE A 82 -7.61 22.74 -2.42
N THR A 83 -8.09 23.72 -3.18
CA THR A 83 -9.44 24.28 -3.04
C THR A 83 -10.33 23.70 -4.13
N CYS A 84 -11.50 23.20 -3.74
CA CYS A 84 -12.47 22.71 -4.71
C CYS A 84 -13.32 23.85 -5.28
N THR A 85 -13.39 23.94 -6.61
CA THR A 85 -14.18 24.94 -7.35
C THR A 85 -15.58 24.44 -7.77
N ASN A 86 -15.98 23.24 -7.35
CA ASN A 86 -17.28 22.69 -7.74
C ASN A 86 -18.43 23.51 -7.14
N GLU A 87 -19.41 23.88 -7.97
CA GLU A 87 -20.60 24.65 -7.56
C GLU A 87 -21.54 23.90 -6.60
N HIS A 88 -21.56 22.56 -6.66
CA HIS A 88 -22.40 21.73 -5.79
C HIS A 88 -21.89 21.60 -4.34
N SER A 89 -20.86 22.34 -3.93
CA SER A 89 -20.46 22.36 -2.52
C SER A 89 -21.12 23.53 -1.79
N GLU A 90 -22.08 23.22 -0.93
CA GLU A 90 -22.69 24.18 0.03
C GLU A 90 -21.75 24.48 1.22
N ALA A 91 -20.55 23.91 1.21
CA ALA A 91 -19.53 24.12 2.22
C ALA A 91 -18.99 25.55 2.20
N ALA A 92 -18.78 26.13 3.38
CA ALA A 92 -18.16 27.43 3.58
C ALA A 92 -16.71 27.45 3.04
N ASP A 93 -16.15 28.63 2.78
CA ASP A 93 -14.83 28.79 2.14
C ASP A 93 -13.70 28.03 2.85
N HIS A 94 -13.74 27.98 4.19
CA HIS A 94 -12.76 27.24 4.99
C HIS A 94 -12.86 25.71 4.87
N GLU A 95 -14.01 25.19 4.45
CA GLU A 95 -14.27 23.74 4.31
C GLU A 95 -14.07 23.25 2.86
N ARG A 96 -14.01 24.17 1.90
CA ARG A 96 -13.67 23.87 0.49
C ARG A 96 -12.20 23.47 0.32
N VAL A 97 -11.35 23.86 1.26
CA VAL A 97 -9.93 23.50 1.26
C VAL A 97 -9.73 22.09 1.79
N ASN A 98 -9.12 21.24 0.98
CA ASN A 98 -8.88 19.85 1.29
C ASN A 98 -7.40 19.57 1.37
N THR A 99 -6.99 18.93 2.46
CA THR A 99 -5.62 18.47 2.68
C THR A 99 -5.60 16.94 2.65
N LYS A 100 -4.82 16.35 1.74
CA LYS A 100 -4.70 14.90 1.54
C LYS A 100 -3.23 14.50 1.45
N LEU A 101 -2.90 13.34 2.00
CA LEU A 101 -1.57 12.75 1.84
C LEU A 101 -1.55 11.89 0.57
N ILE A 102 -0.61 12.16 -0.34
CA ILE A 102 -0.47 11.46 -1.62
C ILE A 102 0.94 10.88 -1.78
N SER A 103 1.07 9.89 -2.64
CA SER A 103 2.36 9.28 -2.99
C SER A 103 3.08 10.17 -3.99
N LYS A 104 4.34 10.51 -3.72
CA LYS A 104 5.16 11.28 -4.66
C LYS A 104 5.32 10.55 -6.00
N ALA A 105 5.52 9.24 -5.96
CA ALA A 105 5.67 8.44 -7.17
C ALA A 105 4.41 8.43 -8.05
N SER A 106 3.22 8.46 -7.44
CA SER A 106 1.95 8.51 -8.17
C SER A 106 1.72 9.87 -8.82
N TYR A 107 2.14 10.95 -8.17
CA TYR A 107 2.05 12.30 -8.73
C TYR A 107 2.97 12.50 -9.94
N GLU A 108 4.20 11.98 -9.88
CA GLU A 108 5.20 12.18 -10.94
C GLU A 108 5.05 11.24 -12.14
N ARG A 109 4.58 10.01 -11.93
CA ARG A 109 4.62 8.93 -12.94
C ARG A 109 3.31 8.18 -13.12
N GLY A 110 2.31 8.49 -12.31
CA GLY A 110 1.05 7.75 -12.29
C GLY A 110 -0.15 8.67 -12.40
N VAL A 111 -1.25 8.19 -11.84
CA VAL A 111 -2.53 8.90 -11.77
C VAL A 111 -2.91 9.11 -10.30
N VAL A 112 -3.35 10.33 -9.97
CA VAL A 112 -3.79 10.70 -8.62
C VAL A 112 -5.22 11.22 -8.67
N LEU A 113 -6.11 10.47 -8.03
CA LEU A 113 -7.51 10.83 -7.81
C LEU A 113 -7.74 11.01 -6.32
N VAL A 114 -8.31 12.16 -5.94
CA VAL A 114 -8.61 12.48 -4.54
C VAL A 114 -10.10 12.68 -4.35
N ARG A 115 -10.65 12.11 -3.27
CA ARG A 115 -12.06 12.34 -2.91
C ARG A 115 -12.18 13.64 -2.11
N CYS A 116 -12.92 14.61 -2.62
CA CYS A 116 -13.22 15.83 -1.85
C CYS A 116 -14.21 15.51 -0.73
N SER A 117 -13.97 16.02 0.48
CA SER A 117 -15.01 16.01 1.52
C SER A 117 -16.16 16.97 1.19
N CYS A 118 -15.85 18.05 0.48
CA CYS A 118 -16.75 19.15 0.16
C CYS A 118 -17.89 18.79 -0.82
N CYS A 119 -17.57 18.13 -1.94
CA CYS A 119 -18.50 17.87 -3.04
C CYS A 119 -18.69 16.36 -3.29
N GLN A 120 -18.07 15.52 -2.45
CA GLN A 120 -18.13 14.05 -2.47
C GLN A 120 -17.76 13.38 -3.80
N ARG A 121 -17.19 14.14 -4.74
CA ARG A 121 -16.70 13.68 -6.04
C ARG A 121 -15.18 13.49 -6.01
N ASN A 122 -14.68 12.74 -6.98
CA ASN A 122 -13.25 12.54 -7.18
C ASN A 122 -12.70 13.67 -8.06
N HIS A 123 -11.64 14.32 -7.60
CA HIS A 123 -10.89 15.31 -8.35
C HIS A 123 -9.63 14.65 -8.91
N LEU A 124 -9.37 14.91 -10.19
CA LEU A 124 -8.13 14.51 -10.84
C LEU A 124 -7.06 15.56 -10.54
N ILE A 125 -5.90 15.11 -10.07
CA ILE A 125 -4.78 15.99 -9.68
C ILE A 125 -3.60 15.83 -10.65
N ALA A 126 -3.32 14.59 -11.01
CA ALA A 126 -2.25 14.23 -11.94
C ALA A 126 -2.70 13.03 -12.78
N ASP A 127 -2.51 13.11 -14.09
CA ASP A 127 -2.65 11.99 -15.03
C ASP A 127 -1.45 11.98 -15.99
N ASN A 128 -0.46 11.17 -15.65
CA ASN A 128 0.71 10.98 -16.51
C ASN A 128 0.57 9.79 -17.46
N LEU A 129 -0.53 9.04 -17.39
CA LEU A 129 -0.75 7.80 -18.14
C LEU A 129 -1.81 7.94 -19.24
N GLY A 130 -2.49 9.07 -19.33
CA GLY A 130 -3.52 9.34 -20.35
C GLY A 130 -4.78 8.49 -20.13
N TRP A 131 -5.21 8.33 -18.88
CA TRP A 131 -6.46 7.62 -18.57
C TRP A 131 -7.70 8.47 -18.82
N PHE A 132 -7.60 9.79 -18.69
CA PHE A 132 -8.72 10.72 -18.79
C PHE A 132 -8.62 11.69 -19.97
N GLY A 133 -7.47 11.76 -20.64
CA GLY A 133 -7.24 12.61 -21.81
C GLY A 133 -6.21 12.01 -22.77
N ASP A 134 -6.07 12.61 -23.95
CA ASP A 134 -5.12 12.16 -24.99
C ASP A 134 -3.66 12.49 -24.64
N GLU A 135 -3.44 13.43 -23.70
CA GLU A 135 -2.12 13.89 -23.27
C GLU A 135 -1.97 13.80 -21.75
N SER A 136 -0.71 13.77 -21.28
CA SER A 136 -0.42 13.82 -19.85
C SER A 136 -0.80 15.20 -19.30
N GLN A 137 -1.73 15.23 -18.34
CA GLN A 137 -2.21 16.48 -17.74
C GLN A 137 -1.95 16.46 -16.23
N ASN A 138 -1.14 17.40 -15.76
CA ASN A 138 -0.93 17.64 -14.34
C ASN A 138 -1.51 19.00 -13.92
N ILE A 139 -1.80 19.14 -12.63
CA ILE A 139 -2.32 20.39 -12.07
C ILE A 139 -1.39 21.60 -12.34
N GLU A 140 -0.08 21.37 -12.46
CA GLU A 140 0.89 22.41 -12.80
C GLU A 140 0.71 22.96 -14.21
N ASP A 141 0.41 22.10 -15.17
CA ASP A 141 0.19 22.50 -16.56
C ASP A 141 -1.14 23.26 -16.68
N ILE A 142 -2.18 22.74 -16.04
CA ILE A 142 -3.52 23.36 -15.99
C ILE A 142 -3.46 24.76 -15.37
N LEU A 143 -2.70 24.92 -14.27
CA LEU A 143 -2.58 26.21 -13.60
C LEU A 143 -1.69 27.19 -14.37
N LYS A 144 -0.65 26.68 -15.03
CA LYS A 144 0.21 27.50 -15.90
C LYS A 144 -0.58 28.09 -17.08
N GLU A 145 -1.48 27.32 -17.68
CA GLU A 145 -2.39 27.83 -18.73
C GLU A 145 -3.32 28.93 -18.21
N ARG A 146 -3.75 28.83 -16.94
CA ARG A 146 -4.59 29.83 -16.27
C ARG A 146 -3.80 31.01 -15.70
N GLY A 147 -2.47 31.00 -15.79
CA GLY A 147 -1.58 32.04 -15.25
C GLY A 147 -1.40 32.00 -13.72
N GLU A 148 -1.76 30.90 -13.07
CA GLU A 148 -1.62 30.68 -11.62
C GLU A 148 -0.36 29.82 -11.34
N LEU A 149 0.34 30.06 -10.23
CA LEU A 149 1.56 29.34 -9.86
C LEU A 149 1.31 28.29 -8.77
N VAL A 150 1.89 27.10 -8.92
CA VAL A 150 1.91 26.06 -7.86
C VAL A 150 3.10 26.28 -6.96
N GLN A 151 2.83 26.46 -5.66
CA GLN A 151 3.89 26.48 -4.65
C GLN A 151 4.26 25.05 -4.25
N ARG A 152 5.54 24.71 -4.40
CA ARG A 152 6.10 23.46 -3.88
C ARG A 152 7.02 23.80 -2.70
N GLY A 153 6.61 23.38 -1.50
CA GLY A 153 7.46 23.41 -0.31
C GLY A 153 8.15 22.07 -0.11
N ILE A 154 9.43 22.09 0.24
CA ILE A 154 10.15 20.91 0.74
C ILE A 154 10.26 21.09 2.25
N THR A 155 9.49 20.32 3.01
CA THR A 155 9.72 20.26 4.46
C THR A 155 10.76 19.18 4.75
N THR A 156 11.84 19.55 5.44
CA THR A 156 12.88 18.62 5.91
C THR A 156 12.45 17.81 7.13
N ASP A 157 11.42 18.25 7.86
CA ASP A 157 10.84 17.59 9.02
C ASP A 157 9.48 16.94 8.67
N PRO A 158 9.25 15.66 8.99
CA PRO A 158 8.00 14.97 8.66
C PRO A 158 6.75 15.54 9.35
N ASP A 159 6.91 16.42 10.36
CA ASP A 159 5.84 16.93 11.22
C ASP A 159 5.51 18.43 11.03
N VAL A 160 6.21 19.17 10.18
CA VAL A 160 6.03 20.64 10.07
C VAL A 160 5.56 21.07 8.68
N ILE A 161 4.26 21.18 8.46
CA ILE A 161 3.73 21.82 7.25
C ILE A 161 3.74 23.33 7.51
N GLU A 162 4.83 24.02 7.19
CA GLU A 162 4.82 25.49 7.13
C GLU A 162 4.06 25.92 5.87
N VAL A 163 2.84 26.42 6.06
CA VAL A 163 2.09 27.12 5.02
C VAL A 163 2.66 28.53 4.97
N LEU A 164 3.46 28.83 3.94
CA LEU A 164 3.78 30.22 3.61
C LEU A 164 2.50 30.86 3.06
N GLU A 165 1.94 31.80 3.82
CA GLU A 165 0.82 32.66 3.41
C GLU A 165 1.20 33.59 2.26
#